data_AF-A0A1F3BDL7-F1
#
_entry.id   AF-A0A1F3BDL7-F1
#
_cell.length_a   1.000
_cell.length_b   1.000
_cell.length_c   1.000
_cell.angle_alpha   90.00
_cell.angle_beta   90.00
_cell.angle_gamma   90.00
#
_symmetry.space_group_name_H-M   'P 1'
#
loop_
_entity.id
_entity.type
_entity.pdbx_description
1 polymer ?
#
loop_
_entity_poly.entity_id
_entity_poly.type
_entity_poly.pdbx_seq_one_letter_code
_entity_poly.pdbx_strand_id
1 'polypeptide(L)'
;MKQPNPMKPLLTTLILFLLAFTINAQEQKQTENNSKKPKATYQVGSAKVVVWENKMTGKNGEFTAKNFKVEKTYQKDGEWKTTNSFNEEELLQLKAAIDKAILEENVKTTEGTEKDTN
;
A
#
# COMPACT_ATOMS: atom_id res chain seq x y z
N MET A 1 -77.94 -8.71 -1.28
CA MET A 1 -76.49 -8.82 -1.57
C MET A 1 -75.77 -7.82 -0.68
N LYS A 2 -74.87 -8.28 0.20
CA LYS A 2 -74.24 -7.48 1.27
C LYS A 2 -72.73 -7.46 0.99
N GLN A 3 -72.15 -6.28 0.77
CA GLN A 3 -70.71 -6.13 0.53
C GLN A 3 -69.92 -6.31 1.85
N PRO A 4 -68.77 -7.01 1.85
CA PRO A 4 -67.88 -7.04 3.00
C PRO A 4 -66.87 -5.88 2.96
N ASN A 5 -66.71 -5.20 4.09
CA ASN A 5 -65.69 -4.16 4.31
C ASN A 5 -64.27 -4.76 4.26
N PRO A 6 -63.27 -4.05 3.72
CA PRO A 6 -61.88 -4.46 3.83
C PRO A 6 -61.32 -4.16 5.24
N MET A 7 -60.84 -5.21 5.92
CA MET A 7 -60.04 -5.11 7.15
C MET A 7 -58.71 -4.38 6.87
N LYS A 8 -58.32 -3.48 7.79
CA LYS A 8 -57.09 -2.69 7.74
C LYS A 8 -55.85 -3.57 7.98
N PRO A 9 -54.74 -3.40 7.23
CA PRO A 9 -53.48 -4.08 7.49
C PRO A 9 -52.69 -3.30 8.55
N LEU A 10 -52.53 -3.85 9.76
CA LEU A 10 -51.84 -3.13 10.84
C LEU A 10 -51.00 -4.06 11.73
N LEU A 11 -50.39 -5.09 11.16
CA LEU A 11 -49.51 -5.97 11.96
C LEU A 11 -48.32 -6.60 11.23
N THR A 12 -48.02 -6.22 9.99
CA THR A 12 -46.91 -6.81 9.20
C THR A 12 -45.71 -5.88 9.00
N THR A 13 -45.79 -4.62 9.43
CA THR A 13 -44.71 -3.62 9.25
C THR A 13 -43.75 -3.49 10.43
N LEU A 14 -43.92 -4.25 11.51
CA LEU A 14 -43.03 -4.16 12.69
C LEU A 14 -41.92 -5.22 12.72
N ILE A 15 -42.08 -6.35 12.01
CA ILE A 15 -41.12 -7.47 12.04
C ILE A 15 -39.96 -7.28 11.04
N LEU A 16 -40.12 -6.44 10.02
CA LEU A 16 -39.06 -6.19 9.03
C LEU A 16 -37.94 -5.25 9.55
N PHE A 17 -38.18 -4.49 10.63
CA PHE A 17 -37.20 -3.52 11.14
C PHE A 17 -36.18 -4.12 12.13
N LEU A 18 -36.46 -5.31 12.69
CA LEU A 18 -35.57 -5.96 13.67
C LEU A 18 -34.51 -6.87 13.03
N LEU A 19 -34.64 -7.21 11.74
CA LEU A 19 -33.65 -7.99 10.98
C LEU A 19 -32.52 -7.14 10.38
N ALA A 20 -32.62 -5.80 10.42
CA ALA A 20 -31.60 -4.90 9.86
C ALA A 20 -30.48 -4.56 10.85
N PHE A 21 -30.62 -4.87 12.15
CA PHE A 21 -29.65 -4.45 13.18
C PHE A 21 -28.64 -5.52 13.63
N THR A 22 -28.78 -6.78 13.20
CA THR A 22 -27.85 -7.85 13.60
C THR A 22 -26.70 -8.10 12.60
N ILE A 23 -26.54 -7.30 11.55
CA ILE A 23 -25.50 -7.52 10.53
C ILE A 23 -24.20 -6.73 10.82
N ASN A 24 -24.20 -5.76 11.73
CA ASN A 24 -23.01 -4.94 12.00
C ASN A 24 -22.11 -5.42 13.16
N ALA A 25 -22.39 -6.61 13.72
CA ALA A 25 -21.65 -7.16 14.84
C ALA A 25 -20.66 -8.28 14.46
N GLN A 26 -20.49 -8.60 13.17
CA GLN A 26 -19.28 -9.30 12.72
C GLN A 26 -18.13 -8.30 12.67
N GLU A 27 -17.65 -8.02 13.88
CA GLU A 27 -16.25 -7.95 14.26
C GLU A 27 -15.32 -7.81 13.06
N GLN A 28 -14.99 -6.54 12.80
CA GLN A 28 -13.86 -6.11 12.01
C GLN A 28 -12.59 -6.80 12.53
N LYS A 29 -12.34 -8.04 12.11
CA LYS A 29 -10.98 -8.50 11.90
C LYS A 29 -10.47 -7.79 10.65
N GLN A 30 -10.19 -6.50 10.82
CA GLN A 30 -9.15 -5.86 10.06
C GLN A 30 -7.89 -6.68 10.33
N THR A 31 -7.63 -7.68 9.49
CA THR A 31 -6.26 -7.93 9.07
C THR A 31 -5.78 -6.56 8.61
N GLU A 32 -5.01 -5.88 9.46
CA GLU A 32 -4.15 -4.78 9.04
C GLU A 32 -3.30 -5.35 7.91
N ASN A 33 -3.83 -5.24 6.69
CA ASN A 33 -3.03 -5.30 5.51
C ASN A 33 -2.25 -4.00 5.58
N ASN A 34 -1.16 -4.02 6.36
CA ASN A 34 -0.12 -3.02 6.39
C ASN A 34 0.43 -3.00 4.96
N SER A 35 -0.28 -2.33 4.06
CA SER A 35 0.17 -2.02 2.72
C SER A 35 1.29 -1.02 2.93
N LYS A 36 2.47 -1.55 3.26
CA LYS A 36 3.69 -0.77 3.41
C LYS A 36 3.76 0.04 2.13
N LYS A 37 3.76 1.37 2.27
CA LYS A 37 4.00 2.23 1.12
C LYS A 37 5.51 2.25 0.87
N PRO A 38 5.95 2.39 -0.39
CA PRO A 38 7.35 2.66 -0.63
C PRO A 38 7.76 3.93 0.10
N LYS A 39 8.96 3.93 0.67
CA LYS A 39 9.57 5.12 1.29
C LYS A 39 9.85 6.19 0.23
N ALA A 40 10.49 5.77 -0.86
CA ALA A 40 10.94 6.65 -1.92
C ALA A 40 10.93 5.92 -3.26
N THR A 41 10.90 6.68 -4.36
CA THR A 41 11.07 6.16 -5.72
C THR A 41 11.96 7.11 -6.49
N TYR A 42 13.02 6.58 -7.08
CA TYR A 42 13.98 7.31 -7.90
C TYR A 42 13.84 6.82 -9.34
N GLN A 43 13.43 7.71 -10.25
CA GLN A 43 13.14 7.36 -11.64
C GLN A 43 13.95 8.21 -12.62
N VAL A 44 14.44 7.56 -13.68
CA VAL A 44 15.06 8.18 -14.85
C VAL A 44 14.50 7.46 -16.08
N GLY A 45 13.80 8.20 -16.95
CA GLY A 45 13.10 7.61 -18.09
C GLY A 45 12.10 6.54 -17.64
N SER A 46 12.21 5.34 -18.22
CA SER A 46 11.34 4.20 -17.90
C SER A 46 11.80 3.39 -16.68
N ALA A 47 13.07 3.53 -16.27
CA ALA A 47 13.66 2.79 -15.17
C ALA A 47 13.46 3.49 -13.81
N LYS A 48 13.13 2.72 -12.77
CA LYS A 48 12.97 3.23 -11.41
C LYS A 48 13.54 2.28 -10.35
N VAL A 49 14.01 2.87 -9.26
CA VAL A 49 14.41 2.20 -8.02
C VAL A 49 13.42 2.59 -6.92
N VAL A 50 12.72 1.62 -6.38
CA VAL A 50 11.74 1.81 -5.30
C VAL A 50 12.36 1.37 -3.99
N VAL A 51 12.39 2.26 -3.00
CA VAL A 51 12.96 2.01 -1.68
C VAL A 51 11.84 1.69 -0.69
N TRP A 52 12.05 0.63 0.09
CA TRP A 52 11.13 0.14 1.10
C TRP A 52 11.85 0.10 2.44
N GLU A 53 11.20 0.55 3.51
CA GLU A 53 11.69 0.35 4.87
C GLU A 53 10.81 -0.67 5.58
N ASN A 54 11.46 -1.70 6.10
CA ASN A 54 10.82 -2.80 6.79
C ASN A 54 11.32 -2.86 8.23
N LYS A 55 10.42 -2.71 9.20
CA LYS A 55 10.70 -3.13 10.57
C LYS A 55 10.87 -4.64 10.59
N MET A 56 11.97 -5.10 11.17
CA MET A 56 12.33 -6.49 11.35
C MET A 56 12.72 -6.70 12.81
N THR A 57 12.52 -7.91 13.32
CA THR A 57 12.93 -8.27 14.68
C THR A 57 14.11 -9.23 14.57
N GLY A 58 15.24 -8.85 15.16
CA GLY A 58 16.45 -9.65 15.22
C GLY A 58 16.74 -10.13 16.65
N LYS A 59 17.87 -10.81 16.81
CA LYS A 59 18.34 -11.30 18.12
C LYS A 59 18.52 -10.19 19.16
N ASN A 60 18.77 -8.95 18.71
CA ASN A 60 19.04 -7.79 19.55
C ASN A 60 17.85 -6.81 19.64
N GLY A 61 16.64 -7.22 19.20
CA GLY A 61 15.45 -6.38 19.19
C GLY A 61 15.02 -5.93 17.79
N GLU A 62 14.15 -4.92 17.74
CA GLU A 62 13.62 -4.37 16.48
C GLU A 62 14.66 -3.49 15.77
N PHE A 63 14.75 -3.64 14.46
CA PHE A 63 15.56 -2.80 13.58
C PHE A 63 14.84 -2.56 12.25
N THR A 64 15.21 -1.48 11.55
CA THR A 64 14.66 -1.17 10.23
C THR A 64 15.65 -1.55 9.15
N ALA A 65 15.23 -2.36 8.18
CA ALA A 65 16.01 -2.68 6.99
C ALA A 65 15.45 -1.98 5.75
N LYS A 66 16.36 -1.44 4.92
CA LYS A 66 16.02 -0.89 3.60
C LYS A 66 16.12 -1.97 2.53
N ASN A 67 15.08 -2.10 1.73
CA ASN A 67 15.06 -2.94 0.54
C ASN A 67 14.89 -2.07 -0.72
N PHE A 68 15.62 -2.42 -1.77
CA PHE A 68 15.60 -1.70 -3.04
C PHE A 68 15.01 -2.62 -4.11
N LYS A 69 13.98 -2.14 -4.82
CA LYS A 69 13.37 -2.86 -5.93
C LYS A 69 13.60 -2.10 -7.22
N VAL A 70 14.24 -2.75 -8.19
CA VAL A 70 14.44 -2.21 -9.53
C VAL A 70 13.28 -2.62 -10.43
N GLU A 71 12.67 -1.66 -11.12
CA GLU A 71 11.57 -1.90 -12.06
C GLU A 71 11.70 -0.98 -13.27
N LYS A 72 11.21 -1.45 -14.42
CA LYS A 72 10.87 -0.63 -15.58
C LYS A 72 9.36 -0.43 -15.61
N THR A 73 8.91 0.78 -15.90
CA THR A 73 7.49 1.10 -16.12
C THR A 73 7.25 1.40 -17.60
N TYR A 74 6.24 0.79 -18.20
CA TYR A 74 5.91 0.97 -19.61
C TYR A 74 4.40 0.93 -19.80
N GLN A 75 3.90 1.51 -20.89
CA GLN A 75 2.49 1.44 -21.23
C GLN A 75 2.25 0.32 -22.24
N LYS A 76 1.22 -0.50 -21.98
CA LYS A 76 0.75 -1.52 -22.92
C LYS A 76 -0.77 -1.59 -22.84
N ASP A 77 -1.43 -1.46 -23.98
CA ASP A 77 -2.90 -1.46 -24.10
C ASP A 77 -3.57 -0.34 -23.28
N GLY A 78 -2.92 0.82 -23.17
CA GLY A 78 -3.39 1.95 -22.36
C GLY A 78 -3.10 1.85 -20.86
N GLU A 79 -2.66 0.68 -20.39
CA GLU A 79 -2.35 0.44 -18.99
C GLU A 79 -0.85 0.58 -18.69
N TRP A 80 -0.54 1.18 -17.55
CA TRP A 80 0.82 1.17 -17.02
C TRP A 80 1.15 -0.19 -16.42
N LYS A 81 2.22 -0.81 -16.90
CA LYS A 81 2.72 -2.11 -16.43
C LYS A 81 4.16 -1.95 -15.98
N THR A 82 4.62 -2.93 -15.20
CA THR A 82 6.02 -3.01 -14.77
C THR A 82 6.68 -4.29 -15.28
N THR A 83 8.00 -4.24 -15.46
CA THR A 83 8.85 -5.38 -15.77
C THR A 83 10.23 -5.18 -15.14
N ASN A 84 11.09 -6.19 -15.18
CA ASN A 84 12.48 -6.14 -14.74
C ASN A 84 13.46 -6.45 -15.88
N SER A 85 12.99 -6.43 -17.13
CA SER A 85 13.83 -6.57 -18.33
C SER A 85 14.11 -5.21 -18.95
N PHE A 86 15.36 -4.99 -19.34
CA PHE A 86 15.87 -3.72 -19.86
C PHE A 86 16.59 -3.96 -21.19
N ASN A 87 16.41 -3.07 -22.15
CA ASN A 87 17.24 -2.97 -23.34
C ASN A 87 18.50 -2.11 -23.07
N GLU A 88 19.37 -1.95 -24.07
CA GLU A 88 20.64 -1.23 -23.92
C GLU A 88 20.47 0.23 -23.43
N GLU A 89 19.55 0.99 -24.02
CA GLU A 89 19.28 2.36 -23.61
C GLU A 89 18.71 2.41 -22.18
N GLU A 90 17.77 1.52 -21.88
CA GLU A 90 17.13 1.41 -20.57
C GLU A 90 18.12 0.97 -19.48
N LEU A 91 19.19 0.25 -19.81
CA LEU A 91 20.28 -0.05 -18.86
C LEU A 91 21.05 1.21 -18.45
N LEU A 92 21.26 2.16 -19.36
CA LEU A 92 21.88 3.46 -19.03
C LEU A 92 20.96 4.28 -18.13
N GLN A 93 19.65 4.27 -18.42
CA GLN A 93 18.63 4.90 -17.57
C GLN A 93 18.59 4.27 -16.18
N LEU A 94 18.68 2.94 -16.11
CA LEU A 94 18.74 2.20 -14.85
C LEU A 94 19.98 2.57 -14.04
N LYS A 95 21.15 2.65 -14.66
CA LYS A 95 22.38 3.11 -14.00
C LYS A 95 22.18 4.48 -13.37
N ALA A 96 21.63 5.44 -14.12
CA ALA A 96 21.36 6.78 -13.62
C ALA A 96 20.35 6.78 -12.44
N ALA A 97 19.31 5.93 -12.50
CA ALA A 97 18.34 5.79 -11.41
C ALA A 97 18.97 5.18 -10.14
N ILE A 98 19.88 4.20 -10.29
CA ILE A 98 20.65 3.62 -9.19
C ILE A 98 21.60 4.65 -8.59
N ASP A 99 22.38 5.35 -9.41
CA ASP A 99 23.32 6.39 -8.96
C ASP A 99 22.57 7.46 -8.15
N LYS A 100 21.39 7.89 -8.62
CA LYS A 100 20.52 8.82 -7.91
C LYS A 100 20.03 8.27 -6.57
N ALA A 101 19.58 7.01 -6.53
CA ALA A 101 19.11 6.38 -5.30
C ALA A 101 20.23 6.26 -4.26
N ILE A 102 21.45 5.88 -4.68
CA ILE A 102 22.63 5.79 -3.82
C ILE A 102 22.96 7.15 -3.24
N LEU A 103 23.04 8.19 -4.07
CA LEU A 103 23.35 9.55 -3.62
C LEU A 103 22.35 10.04 -2.55
N GLU A 104 21.06 9.90 -2.83
CA GLU A 104 19.99 10.43 -1.97
C GLU A 104 19.78 9.61 -0.67
N GLU A 105 20.03 8.29 -0.71
CA GLU A 105 19.85 7.42 0.46
C GLU A 105 21.09 7.30 1.34
N ASN A 106 22.31 7.50 0.80
CA ASN A 106 23.56 7.48 1.58
C ASN A 106 23.87 8.82 2.23
N VAL A 107 23.48 9.96 1.64
CA VAL A 107 23.71 11.28 2.27
C VAL A 107 22.89 11.45 3.56
N LYS A 108 21.77 10.71 3.71
CA LYS A 108 20.92 10.77 4.92
C LYS A 108 21.40 9.93 6.09
N THR A 109 22.45 9.12 5.94
CA THR A 109 23.01 8.31 7.05
C THR A 109 23.94 9.09 7.98
N THR A 110 24.32 10.32 7.63
CA THR A 110 25.31 11.13 8.36
C THR A 110 24.75 12.18 9.33
N GLU A 111 23.44 12.37 9.43
CA GLU A 111 22.85 13.40 10.32
C GLU A 111 22.30 12.84 11.66
N GLY A 112 22.67 11.61 12.02
CA GLY A 112 21.95 10.84 13.06
C GLY A 112 22.78 10.22 14.18
N THR A 113 24.03 10.61 14.41
CA THR A 113 24.79 10.18 15.61
C THR A 113 25.88 11.17 15.96
N GLU A 114 25.52 12.29 16.55
CA GLU A 114 26.39 12.97 17.51
C GLU A 114 25.49 13.51 18.62
N LYS A 115 25.13 12.62 19.56
CA LYS A 115 24.74 13.08 20.88
C LYS A 115 26.01 13.14 21.69
N ASP A 116 26.38 14.38 22.00
CA ASP A 116 27.36 14.73 23.01
C ASP A 116 27.20 13.84 24.25
N THR A 117 28.29 13.18 24.62
CA THR A 117 28.50 12.75 26.00
C THR A 117 29.90 13.17 26.42
N ASN A 118 29.93 14.38 26.99
CA ASN A 118 30.67 14.83 28.18
C ASN A 118 32.15 14.44 28.33
#